data_AF-A0A6C0Y4E0-F1
#
_entry.id   AF-A0A6C0Y4E0-F1
#
_cell.length_a   1.000
_cell.length_b   1.000
_cell.length_c   1.000
_cell.angle_alpha   90.00
_cell.angle_beta   90.00
_cell.angle_gamma   90.00
#
_symmetry.space_group_name_H-M   'P 1'
#
loop_
_entity.id
_entity.type
_entity.pdbx_description
1 polymer ?
#
loop_
_entity_poly.entity_id
_entity_poly.type
_entity_poly.pdbx_seq_one_letter_code
_entity_poly.pdbx_strand_id
1 'polypeptide(L)'
;MSGNYGYENQNLIKGLKINHEKPQVLTYINERGLINFNLDPKKKLNNKLIPYFNIQQVNDDYLICNDAWDEIRGLPTMFSLWFSFLMMIGLIILLIGFPGFLSESGFSLISLIGIILLLGGIFFFFKIFNISFGRELFGYTHYPLIFNRKNQELHYFEPYQKEWISAPWSDYHFSININENHEYAVNASLIDQNEIIQQVVVFPFRFRSLSLVEGHWEFFRRYMAGEDIEKLKNNIHYYAPNVIYSKEIASKTWFKLKLLRFSERDYSTDQVKLPSDFNLNLLIFGIPQFLIRRLCVRTSKTPQVPREWIN
;
A
#
# COMPACT_ATOMS: atom_id res chain seq x y z
N MET A 1 4.50 12.06 -6.21
CA MET A 1 3.73 10.87 -5.81
C MET A 1 4.74 9.81 -5.39
N SER A 2 4.91 9.59 -4.08
CA SER A 2 5.87 8.63 -3.51
C SER A 2 5.32 7.20 -3.69
N GLY A 3 5.70 6.56 -4.79
CA GLY A 3 5.26 5.21 -5.19
C GLY A 3 5.73 4.04 -4.34
N ASN A 4 6.34 4.25 -3.17
CA ASN A 4 6.96 3.18 -2.38
C ASN A 4 6.00 2.69 -1.29
N TYR A 5 4.90 2.01 -1.65
CA TYR A 5 3.83 1.61 -0.72
C TYR A 5 4.06 0.24 -0.05
N GLY A 6 4.17 0.27 1.29
CA GLY A 6 4.18 -0.82 2.27
C GLY A 6 5.29 -1.88 2.18
N TYR A 7 5.49 -2.47 1.01
CA TYR A 7 6.04 -3.82 0.88
C TYR A 7 7.51 -3.87 0.47
N GLU A 8 8.04 -2.79 -0.12
CA GLU A 8 9.50 -2.64 -0.17
C GLU A 8 10.07 -2.65 1.26
N ASN A 9 9.36 -2.09 2.25
CA ASN A 9 9.78 -2.15 3.65
C ASN A 9 9.75 -3.58 4.22
N GLN A 10 8.81 -4.44 3.83
CA GLN A 10 8.80 -5.84 4.31
C GLN A 10 10.08 -6.58 3.90
N ASN A 11 10.53 -6.42 2.65
CA ASN A 11 11.79 -6.99 2.17
C ASN A 11 13.02 -6.32 2.80
N LEU A 12 12.92 -5.05 3.18
CA LEU A 12 14.00 -4.32 3.86
C LEU A 12 14.14 -4.69 5.34
N ILE A 13 13.05 -5.16 5.98
CA ILE A 13 12.99 -5.41 7.42
C ILE A 13 13.10 -6.92 7.74
N LYS A 14 12.66 -7.80 6.84
CA LYS A 14 12.80 -9.25 7.03
C LYS A 14 14.28 -9.64 7.13
N GLY A 15 14.62 -10.47 8.11
CA GLY A 15 15.99 -10.88 8.41
C GLY A 15 16.76 -9.94 9.34
N LEU A 16 16.17 -8.82 9.75
CA LEU A 16 16.76 -7.91 10.75
C LEU A 16 16.52 -8.44 12.18
N LYS A 17 17.54 -8.31 13.04
CA LYS A 17 17.56 -8.65 14.48
C LYS A 17 17.18 -7.48 15.39
N ILE A 18 16.05 -7.56 16.09
CA ILE A 18 15.56 -6.51 16.99
C ILE A 18 16.49 -6.30 18.19
N ASN A 19 16.73 -5.04 18.55
CA ASN A 19 17.42 -4.67 19.79
C ASN A 19 16.41 -4.12 20.81
N HIS A 20 16.49 -4.60 22.07
CA HIS A 20 15.54 -4.30 23.13
C HIS A 20 15.96 -3.16 24.08
N GLU A 21 17.02 -2.42 23.76
CA GLU A 21 17.53 -1.33 24.62
C GLU A 21 16.56 -0.11 24.68
N LYS A 22 15.65 -0.16 25.67
CA LYS A 22 14.70 0.89 26.14
C LYS A 22 13.51 1.21 25.20
N PRO A 23 12.31 1.47 25.77
CA PRO A 23 11.07 1.63 24.99
C PRO A 23 10.94 2.94 24.17
N GLN A 24 12.01 3.69 23.94
CA GLN A 24 11.97 4.96 23.20
C GLN A 24 13.22 5.30 22.36
N VAL A 25 14.19 4.39 22.23
CA VAL A 25 15.39 4.65 21.42
C VAL A 25 15.53 3.56 20.37
N LEU A 26 15.53 3.99 19.10
CA LEU A 26 15.74 3.13 17.93
C LEU A 26 16.94 2.20 18.11
N THR A 27 16.89 1.04 17.48
CA THR A 27 18.09 0.52 16.82
C THR A 27 17.69 -0.16 15.52
N TYR A 28 17.68 0.58 14.41
CA TYR A 28 17.84 0.01 13.07
C TYR A 28 18.20 1.06 12.01
N ILE A 29 19.39 1.64 12.09
CA ILE A 29 19.94 2.38 10.93
C ILE A 29 20.46 1.32 9.95
N ASN A 30 19.61 0.88 9.01
CA ASN A 30 20.12 0.46 7.71
C ASN A 30 20.75 1.70 7.06
N GLU A 31 21.77 1.53 6.20
CA GLU A 31 22.35 2.54 5.30
C GLU A 31 21.32 3.43 4.55
N ARG A 32 20.02 3.09 4.60
CA ARG A 32 18.88 3.81 4.04
C ARG A 32 17.96 4.58 5.03
N GLY A 33 18.31 4.69 6.32
CA GLY A 33 17.69 5.68 7.23
C GLY A 33 16.31 5.36 7.84
N LEU A 34 15.97 4.08 8.07
CA LEU A 34 14.73 3.71 8.76
C LEU A 34 14.83 3.97 10.29
N ILE A 35 13.85 4.65 10.86
CA ILE A 35 13.75 4.95 12.30
C ILE A 35 12.55 4.18 12.84
N ASN A 36 12.79 3.26 13.77
CA ASN A 36 11.74 2.44 14.40
C ASN A 36 11.43 2.90 15.84
N PHE A 37 10.16 3.13 16.13
CA PHE A 37 9.64 3.37 17.49
C PHE A 37 8.80 2.18 17.94
N ASN A 38 9.14 1.55 19.06
CA ASN A 38 8.41 0.39 19.56
C ASN A 38 7.06 0.81 20.14
N LEU A 39 6.01 0.04 19.81
CA LEU A 39 4.66 0.22 20.30
C LEU A 39 4.30 -0.95 21.21
N ASP A 40 3.83 -0.65 22.42
CA ASP A 40 3.33 -1.65 23.36
C ASP A 40 1.81 -1.77 23.21
N PRO A 41 1.25 -2.94 22.85
CA PRO A 41 -0.20 -3.13 22.72
C PRO A 41 -0.97 -2.93 24.03
N LYS A 42 -0.30 -3.03 25.18
CA LYS A 42 -0.89 -2.81 26.51
C LYS A 42 -0.85 -1.34 26.94
N LYS A 43 0.02 -0.52 26.34
CA LYS A 43 0.17 0.89 26.68
C LYS A 43 -0.76 1.74 25.84
N LYS A 44 -1.66 2.47 26.50
CA LYS A 44 -2.56 3.44 25.86
C LYS A 44 -1.80 4.74 25.56
N LEU A 45 -1.88 5.21 24.33
CA LEU A 45 -1.45 6.55 23.93
C LEU A 45 -2.62 7.54 24.01
N ASN A 46 -2.32 8.79 24.37
CA ASN A 46 -3.31 9.86 24.49
C ASN A 46 -3.43 10.66 23.18
N ASN A 47 -3.70 9.94 22.08
CA ASN A 47 -3.85 10.52 20.76
C ASN A 47 -5.31 10.43 20.30
N LYS A 48 -5.72 11.35 19.41
CA LYS A 48 -7.00 11.26 18.69
C LYS A 48 -7.01 9.97 17.85
N LEU A 49 -8.13 9.27 17.79
CA LEU A 49 -8.26 8.06 16.96
C LEU A 49 -8.30 8.42 15.48
N ILE A 50 -7.42 7.81 14.69
CA ILE A 50 -7.31 8.09 13.25
C ILE A 50 -7.56 6.82 12.44
N PRO A 51 -8.83 6.39 12.29
CA PRO A 51 -9.17 5.38 11.29
C PRO A 51 -8.91 5.92 9.88
N TYR A 52 -8.48 5.04 8.98
CA TYR A 52 -8.27 5.38 7.58
C TYR A 52 -9.40 4.86 6.68
N PHE A 53 -9.48 5.39 5.46
CA PHE A 53 -10.60 5.16 4.53
C PHE A 53 -10.68 3.73 3.96
N ASN A 54 -9.72 2.87 4.24
CA ASN A 54 -9.67 1.49 3.73
C ASN A 54 -10.36 0.47 4.66
N ILE A 55 -10.95 0.92 5.76
CA ILE A 55 -11.81 0.10 6.62
C ILE A 55 -13.08 -0.26 5.85
N GLN A 56 -13.40 -1.56 5.78
CA GLN A 56 -14.58 -2.08 5.08
C GLN A 56 -15.71 -2.43 6.04
N GLN A 57 -15.38 -2.96 7.22
CA GLN A 57 -16.35 -3.43 8.19
C GLN A 57 -15.75 -3.43 9.59
N VAL A 58 -16.58 -3.10 10.58
CA VAL A 58 -16.23 -3.06 12.00
C VAL A 58 -17.43 -3.56 12.82
N ASN A 59 -17.24 -4.58 13.64
CA ASN A 59 -18.21 -5.06 14.62
C ASN A 59 -17.48 -5.49 15.92
N ASP A 60 -18.18 -6.12 16.87
CA ASP A 60 -17.60 -6.51 18.16
C ASP A 60 -16.62 -7.69 18.08
N ASP A 61 -16.64 -8.47 17.01
CA ASP A 61 -15.86 -9.71 16.86
C ASP A 61 -14.65 -9.51 15.94
N TYR A 62 -14.82 -8.80 14.83
CA TYR A 62 -13.78 -8.57 13.83
C TYR A 62 -13.85 -7.17 13.15
N LEU A 63 -12.68 -6.73 12.71
CA LEU A 63 -12.49 -5.55 11.87
C LEU A 63 -11.76 -5.94 10.60
N ILE A 64 -12.26 -5.47 9.46
CA ILE A 64 -11.69 -5.75 8.14
C ILE A 64 -11.26 -4.44 7.49
N CYS A 65 -10.02 -4.41 7.04
CA CYS A 65 -9.49 -3.36 6.16
C CYS A 65 -8.60 -3.97 5.07
N ASN A 66 -8.24 -3.19 4.06
CA ASN A 66 -7.25 -3.62 3.06
C ASN A 66 -5.89 -2.98 3.33
N ASP A 67 -4.83 -3.55 2.76
CA ASP A 67 -3.52 -2.91 2.74
C ASP A 67 -3.53 -1.55 2.00
N ALA A 68 -2.42 -0.80 2.14
CA ALA A 68 -2.24 0.47 1.45
C ALA A 68 -2.22 0.34 -0.09
N TRP A 69 -1.99 -0.86 -0.63
CA TRP A 69 -1.98 -1.09 -2.08
C TRP A 69 -3.35 -0.88 -2.72
N ASP A 70 -4.44 -0.99 -1.94
CA ASP A 70 -5.79 -0.75 -2.44
C ASP A 70 -5.98 0.69 -2.94
N GLU A 71 -5.20 1.67 -2.49
CA GLU A 71 -5.24 3.05 -2.99
C GLU A 71 -4.65 3.16 -4.41
N ILE A 72 -3.47 2.56 -4.62
CA ILE A 72 -2.69 2.73 -5.84
C ILE A 72 -2.95 1.69 -6.91
N ARG A 73 -3.73 0.64 -6.60
CA ARG A 73 -3.96 -0.44 -7.56
C ARG A 73 -4.44 0.08 -8.92
N GLY A 74 -3.82 -0.44 -9.96
CA GLY A 74 -3.97 -0.03 -11.36
C GLY A 74 -2.93 1.02 -11.80
N LEU A 75 -2.28 1.74 -10.88
CA LEU A 75 -1.24 2.71 -11.25
C LEU A 75 0.03 2.06 -11.79
N PRO A 76 0.63 1.04 -11.13
CA PRO A 76 1.77 0.34 -11.70
C PRO A 76 1.48 -0.16 -13.11
N THR A 77 0.36 -0.86 -13.32
CA THR A 77 -0.03 -1.36 -14.64
C THR A 77 -0.24 -0.23 -15.65
N MET A 78 -0.86 0.89 -15.23
CA MET A 78 -1.03 2.07 -16.07
C MET A 78 0.31 2.66 -16.51
N PHE A 79 1.25 2.84 -15.57
CA PHE A 79 2.59 3.33 -15.89
C PHE A 79 3.36 2.34 -16.78
N SER A 80 3.28 1.04 -16.50
CA SER A 80 3.86 0.01 -17.39
C SER A 80 3.37 0.15 -18.82
N LEU A 81 2.07 0.37 -19.04
CA LEU A 81 1.50 0.55 -20.37
C LEU A 81 1.95 1.87 -21.02
N TRP A 82 1.99 2.97 -20.27
CA TRP A 82 2.48 4.27 -20.77
C TRP A 82 3.95 4.19 -21.19
N PHE A 83 4.81 3.57 -20.36
CA PHE A 83 6.21 3.35 -20.71
C PHE A 83 6.38 2.38 -21.89
N SER A 84 5.52 1.35 -22.00
CA SER A 84 5.52 0.46 -23.18
C SER A 84 5.18 1.21 -24.48
N PHE A 85 4.27 2.18 -24.40
CA PHE A 85 3.93 3.02 -25.55
C PHE A 85 5.07 3.97 -25.92
N LEU A 86 5.72 4.60 -24.93
CA LEU A 86 6.92 5.43 -25.14
C LEU A 86 8.07 4.62 -25.77
N MET A 87 8.24 3.37 -25.35
CA MET A 87 9.19 2.42 -25.93
C MET A 87 8.92 2.16 -27.41
N MET A 88 7.66 1.91 -27.76
CA MET A 88 7.26 1.69 -29.14
C MET A 88 7.53 2.94 -30.01
N ILE A 89 7.27 4.14 -29.47
CA ILE A 89 7.62 5.40 -30.15
C ILE A 89 9.15 5.50 -30.35
N GLY A 90 9.94 5.21 -29.31
CA GLY A 90 11.40 5.20 -29.40
C GLY A 90 11.92 4.24 -30.48
N LEU A 91 11.31 3.05 -30.59
CA LEU A 91 11.63 2.06 -31.64
C LEU A 91 11.32 2.61 -33.02
N ILE A 92 10.15 3.21 -33.22
CA ILE A 92 9.74 3.79 -34.50
C ILE A 92 10.68 4.94 -34.91
N ILE A 93 11.01 5.84 -33.98
CA ILE A 93 11.95 6.94 -34.22
C ILE A 93 13.32 6.39 -34.64
N LEU A 94 13.79 5.32 -34.00
CA LEU A 94 15.04 4.69 -34.39
C LEU A 94 14.96 4.07 -35.77
N LEU A 95 13.90 3.32 -36.09
CA LEU A 95 13.74 2.72 -37.42
C LEU A 95 13.69 3.78 -38.53
N ILE A 96 13.09 4.95 -38.27
CA ILE A 96 13.05 6.09 -39.21
C ILE A 96 14.41 6.81 -39.28
N GLY A 97 15.11 6.95 -38.15
CA GLY A 97 16.43 7.59 -38.08
C GLY A 97 17.59 6.69 -38.49
N PHE A 98 17.37 5.37 -38.60
CA PHE A 98 18.39 4.36 -38.91
C PHE A 98 19.00 4.50 -40.32
N PRO A 99 18.24 4.83 -41.38
CA PRO A 99 18.83 5.14 -42.68
C PRO A 99 19.81 6.31 -42.63
N GLY A 100 19.52 7.33 -41.81
CA GLY A 100 20.43 8.47 -41.59
C GLY A 100 21.70 8.12 -40.80
N PHE A 101 21.67 7.02 -40.04
CA PHE A 101 22.83 6.47 -39.32
C PHE A 101 23.77 5.67 -40.24
N LEU A 102 23.23 5.07 -41.32
CA LEU A 102 24.01 4.33 -42.32
C LEU A 102 24.53 5.22 -43.46
N SER A 103 23.96 6.42 -43.66
CA SER A 103 24.49 7.42 -44.59
C SER A 103 25.70 8.16 -44.01
N GLU A 104 26.53 8.75 -44.88
CA GLU A 104 27.82 9.41 -44.55
C GLU A 104 27.75 10.53 -43.49
N SER A 105 26.54 10.99 -43.11
CA SER A 105 26.30 12.06 -42.14
C SER A 105 26.53 11.70 -40.66
N GLY A 106 26.82 10.43 -40.34
CA GLY A 106 27.09 10.00 -38.97
C GLY A 106 25.87 10.06 -38.02
N PHE A 107 26.15 9.88 -36.72
CA PHE A 107 25.13 9.74 -35.67
C PHE A 107 24.23 10.99 -35.53
N SER A 108 22.95 10.85 -35.88
CA SER A 108 21.99 11.95 -35.80
C SER A 108 21.43 12.16 -34.38
N LEU A 109 21.08 13.41 -34.05
CA LEU A 109 20.40 13.74 -32.78
C LEU A 109 19.10 12.95 -32.59
N ILE A 110 18.41 12.63 -33.68
CA ILE A 110 17.16 11.85 -33.69
C ILE A 110 17.44 10.40 -33.25
N SER A 111 18.54 9.82 -33.73
CA SER A 111 19.01 8.48 -33.31
C SER A 111 19.39 8.45 -31.83
N LEU A 112 20.03 9.52 -31.32
CA LEU A 112 20.36 9.64 -29.89
C LEU A 112 19.10 9.67 -29.01
N ILE A 113 18.12 10.50 -29.38
CA ILE A 113 16.84 10.60 -28.66
C ILE A 113 16.13 9.25 -28.64
N GLY A 114 16.11 8.56 -29.79
CA GLY A 114 15.54 7.22 -29.90
C GLY A 114 16.21 6.21 -28.95
N ILE A 115 17.55 6.18 -28.88
CA ILE A 115 18.30 5.28 -27.98
C ILE A 115 17.99 5.60 -26.51
N ILE A 116 17.94 6.88 -26.12
CA ILE A 116 17.64 7.29 -24.74
C ILE A 116 16.22 6.83 -24.36
N LEU A 117 15.25 7.04 -25.24
CA LEU A 117 13.87 6.59 -25.02
C LEU A 117 13.78 5.06 -24.90
N LEU A 118 14.53 4.32 -25.73
CA LEU A 118 14.59 2.86 -25.62
C LEU A 118 15.21 2.37 -24.33
N LEU A 119 16.42 2.82 -24.00
CA LEU A 119 17.14 2.31 -22.84
C LEU A 119 16.42 2.70 -21.55
N GLY A 120 15.96 3.95 -21.45
CA GLY A 120 15.16 4.42 -20.33
C GLY A 120 13.86 3.63 -20.19
N GLY A 121 13.11 3.47 -21.27
CA GLY A 121 11.84 2.76 -21.22
C GLY A 121 11.98 1.25 -20.97
N ILE A 122 13.06 0.57 -21.43
CA ILE A 122 13.34 -0.84 -21.10
C ILE A 122 13.54 -1.00 -19.59
N PHE A 123 14.37 -0.15 -18.98
CA PHE A 123 14.65 -0.21 -17.55
C PHE A 123 13.37 -0.05 -16.71
N PHE A 124 12.59 0.99 -17.00
CA PHE A 124 11.33 1.24 -16.28
C PHE A 124 10.27 0.19 -16.59
N PHE A 125 10.19 -0.29 -17.84
CA PHE A 125 9.28 -1.36 -18.23
C PHE A 125 9.55 -2.61 -17.40
N PHE A 126 10.79 -3.13 -17.38
CA PHE A 126 11.11 -4.35 -16.62
C PHE A 126 10.77 -4.22 -15.14
N LYS A 127 11.10 -3.07 -14.52
CA LYS A 127 10.81 -2.81 -13.10
C LYS A 127 9.31 -2.83 -12.80
N ILE A 128 8.52 -2.08 -13.57
CA ILE A 128 7.08 -1.89 -13.29
C ILE A 128 6.26 -3.09 -13.82
N PHE A 129 6.72 -3.76 -14.88
CA PHE A 129 6.07 -4.94 -15.45
C PHE A 129 6.02 -6.10 -14.46
N ASN A 130 7.12 -6.36 -13.75
CA ASN A 130 7.16 -7.39 -12.71
C ASN A 130 6.15 -7.12 -11.58
N ILE A 131 6.02 -5.86 -11.16
CA ILE A 131 5.04 -5.44 -10.15
C ILE A 131 3.61 -5.62 -10.70
N SER A 132 3.38 -5.17 -11.93
CA SER A 132 2.06 -5.20 -12.59
C SER A 132 1.54 -6.63 -12.76
N PHE A 133 2.37 -7.54 -13.26
CA PHE A 133 1.97 -8.95 -13.47
C PHE A 133 2.04 -9.81 -12.20
N GLY A 134 2.90 -9.48 -11.24
CA GLY A 134 3.01 -10.23 -10.00
C GLY A 134 1.86 -9.96 -9.03
N ARG A 135 1.41 -8.70 -8.97
CA ARG A 135 0.53 -8.21 -7.91
C ARG A 135 -0.82 -7.66 -8.40
N GLU A 136 -0.90 -7.13 -9.62
CA GLU A 136 -2.12 -6.45 -10.09
C GLU A 136 -2.92 -7.25 -11.11
N LEU A 137 -2.26 -7.70 -12.18
CA LEU A 137 -2.81 -8.58 -13.20
C LEU A 137 -2.57 -10.03 -12.77
N PHE A 138 -3.59 -10.89 -12.90
CA PHE A 138 -3.50 -12.32 -12.56
C PHE A 138 -3.10 -12.65 -11.10
N GLY A 139 -3.05 -11.64 -10.23
CA GLY A 139 -2.80 -11.75 -8.80
C GLY A 139 -4.09 -11.90 -8.01
N TYR A 140 -4.19 -11.12 -6.93
CA TYR A 140 -5.39 -11.07 -6.09
C TYR A 140 -6.07 -9.71 -6.18
N THR A 141 -7.40 -9.67 -6.02
CA THR A 141 -8.20 -8.45 -6.14
C THR A 141 -7.97 -7.45 -5.02
N HIS A 142 -7.58 -7.94 -3.84
CA HIS A 142 -7.31 -7.14 -2.63
C HIS A 142 -6.43 -7.97 -1.67
N TYR A 143 -5.82 -7.28 -0.71
CA TYR A 143 -4.95 -7.85 0.33
C TYR A 143 -5.53 -7.44 1.69
N PRO A 144 -6.48 -8.23 2.22
CA PRO A 144 -7.18 -7.89 3.45
C PRO A 144 -6.29 -8.09 4.68
N LEU A 145 -6.53 -7.25 5.69
CA LEU A 145 -6.14 -7.45 7.08
C LEU A 145 -7.42 -7.63 7.89
N ILE A 146 -7.46 -8.67 8.71
CA ILE A 146 -8.58 -9.06 9.55
C ILE A 146 -8.09 -9.08 10.99
N PHE A 147 -8.62 -8.16 11.78
CA PHE A 147 -8.36 -8.05 13.21
C PHE A 147 -9.47 -8.80 13.93
N ASN A 148 -9.20 -10.02 14.36
CA ASN A 148 -10.15 -10.86 15.07
C ASN A 148 -10.03 -10.57 16.58
N ARG A 149 -10.91 -9.70 17.08
CA ARG A 149 -10.94 -9.27 18.49
C ARG A 149 -11.35 -10.42 19.39
N LYS A 150 -12.27 -11.28 18.94
CA LYS A 150 -12.78 -12.40 19.73
C LYS A 150 -11.67 -13.41 20.07
N ASN A 151 -10.89 -13.80 19.07
CA ASN A 151 -9.79 -14.75 19.23
C ASN A 151 -8.46 -14.07 19.61
N GLN A 152 -8.41 -12.73 19.58
CA GLN A 152 -7.18 -11.94 19.72
C GLN A 152 -6.12 -12.32 18.69
N GLU A 153 -6.51 -12.37 17.42
CA GLU A 153 -5.64 -12.75 16.30
C GLU A 153 -5.61 -11.66 15.23
N LEU A 154 -4.47 -11.55 14.55
CA LEU A 154 -4.34 -10.75 13.33
C LEU A 154 -4.05 -11.69 12.16
N HIS A 155 -4.95 -11.68 11.19
CA HIS A 155 -4.83 -12.40 9.93
C HIS A 155 -4.57 -11.40 8.80
N TYR A 156 -3.59 -11.67 7.95
CA TYR A 156 -3.37 -10.87 6.74
C TYR A 156 -2.97 -11.74 5.57
N PHE A 157 -3.35 -11.30 4.37
CA PHE A 157 -2.99 -12.00 3.13
C PHE A 157 -1.68 -11.47 2.57
N GLU A 158 -0.64 -12.29 2.55
CA GLU A 158 0.70 -11.94 2.09
C GLU A 158 0.74 -11.93 0.54
N PRO A 159 1.07 -10.81 -0.11
CA PRO A 159 0.89 -10.65 -1.56
C PRO A 159 1.86 -11.43 -2.45
N TYR A 160 3.06 -11.75 -1.98
CA TYR A 160 4.13 -12.38 -2.76
C TYR A 160 4.12 -13.91 -2.65
N GLN A 161 4.04 -14.41 -1.42
CA GLN A 161 3.87 -15.83 -1.08
C GLN A 161 2.44 -16.29 -1.36
N LYS A 162 1.48 -15.35 -1.47
CA LYS A 162 0.08 -15.62 -1.83
C LYS A 162 -0.61 -16.55 -0.83
N GLU A 163 -0.25 -16.38 0.43
CA GLU A 163 -0.73 -17.18 1.55
C GLU A 163 -1.26 -16.30 2.68
N TRP A 164 -2.06 -16.91 3.55
CA TRP A 164 -2.50 -16.25 4.77
C TRP A 164 -1.47 -16.42 5.87
N ILE A 165 -1.16 -15.32 6.53
CA ILE A 165 -0.40 -15.32 7.78
C ILE A 165 -1.38 -14.99 8.90
N SER A 166 -1.35 -15.81 9.95
CA SER A 166 -2.24 -15.74 11.10
C SER A 166 -1.44 -16.00 12.35
N ALA A 167 -1.56 -15.12 13.34
CA ALA A 167 -0.94 -15.31 14.64
C ALA A 167 -1.72 -14.54 15.73
N PRO A 168 -1.58 -14.94 17.00
CA PRO A 168 -2.07 -14.17 18.13
C PRO A 168 -1.55 -12.73 18.10
N TRP A 169 -2.40 -11.77 18.44
CA TRP A 169 -2.09 -10.34 18.53
C TRP A 169 -0.91 -10.06 19.48
N SER A 170 -0.78 -10.87 20.55
CA SER A 170 0.31 -10.79 21.51
C SER A 170 1.67 -11.16 20.95
N ASP A 171 1.71 -11.93 19.87
CA ASP A 171 2.95 -12.48 19.31
C ASP A 171 3.60 -11.51 18.31
N TYR A 172 2.84 -10.52 17.86
CA TYR A 172 3.35 -9.45 17.01
C TYR A 172 4.11 -8.41 17.83
N HIS A 173 5.27 -8.03 17.31
CA HIS A 173 5.96 -6.83 17.71
C HIS A 173 5.50 -5.66 16.86
N PHE A 174 4.96 -4.63 17.51
CA PHE A 174 4.46 -3.43 16.85
C PHE A 174 5.51 -2.33 16.86
N SER A 175 5.67 -1.66 15.73
CA SER A 175 6.57 -0.52 15.63
C SER A 175 6.07 0.53 14.64
N ILE A 176 6.52 1.76 14.80
CA ILE A 176 6.36 2.81 13.80
C ILE A 176 7.67 2.95 13.05
N ASN A 177 7.67 2.80 11.73
CA ASN A 177 8.83 3.10 10.88
C ASN A 177 8.67 4.44 10.17
N ILE A 178 9.77 5.18 10.00
CA ILE A 178 9.85 6.30 9.05
C ILE A 178 10.56 5.86 7.77
N ASN A 179 10.06 6.28 6.60
CA ASN A 179 10.78 6.13 5.34
C ASN A 179 11.61 7.38 4.98
N GLU A 180 12.38 7.31 3.89
CA GLU A 180 13.17 8.41 3.32
C GLU A 180 12.35 9.68 3.02
N ASN A 181 11.05 9.52 2.77
CA ASN A 181 10.12 10.62 2.49
C ASN A 181 9.51 11.22 3.77
N HIS A 182 10.03 10.86 4.95
CA HIS A 182 9.53 11.28 6.26
C HIS A 182 8.06 10.87 6.50
N GLU A 183 7.65 9.74 5.93
CA GLU A 183 6.33 9.16 6.14
C GLU A 183 6.43 8.02 7.16
N TYR A 184 5.56 8.07 8.16
CA TYR A 184 5.43 7.10 9.22
C TYR A 184 4.39 6.04 8.87
N ALA A 185 4.67 4.77 9.17
CA ALA A 185 3.69 3.69 9.09
C ALA A 185 3.77 2.80 10.33
N VAL A 186 2.66 2.14 10.67
CA VAL A 186 2.64 1.10 11.72
C VAL A 186 2.95 -0.24 11.08
N ASN A 187 3.86 -0.98 11.69
CA ASN A 187 4.20 -2.35 11.32
C ASN A 187 3.80 -3.30 12.44
N ALA A 188 3.42 -4.51 12.07
CA ALA A 188 3.36 -5.66 12.96
C ALA A 188 4.29 -6.74 12.41
N SER A 189 5.23 -7.18 13.25
CA SER A 189 6.29 -8.11 12.86
C SER A 189 6.23 -9.38 13.69
N LEU A 190 6.34 -10.53 13.04
CA LEU A 190 6.60 -11.80 13.72
C LEU A 190 8.10 -12.04 13.79
N ILE A 191 8.57 -12.38 14.98
CA ILE A 191 10.00 -12.49 15.31
C ILE A 191 10.27 -13.92 15.77
N ASP A 192 11.43 -14.47 15.41
CA ASP A 192 11.87 -15.75 15.94
C ASP A 192 12.59 -15.63 17.30
N GLN A 193 13.04 -16.78 17.82
CA GLN A 193 13.76 -16.88 19.10
C GLN A 193 15.11 -16.14 19.12
N ASN A 194 15.69 -15.85 17.95
CA ASN A 194 16.95 -15.12 17.81
C ASN A 194 16.72 -13.62 17.60
N GLU A 195 15.49 -13.15 17.83
CA GLU A 195 15.04 -11.78 17.61
C GLU A 195 15.05 -11.35 16.13
N ILE A 196 15.07 -12.31 15.20
CA ILE A 196 15.08 -12.04 13.76
C ILE A 196 13.64 -11.94 13.23
N ILE A 197 13.37 -10.87 12.48
CA ILE A 197 12.07 -10.62 11.88
C ILE A 197 11.84 -11.59 10.72
N GLN A 198 10.82 -12.43 10.84
CA GLN A 198 10.45 -13.45 9.86
C GLN A 198 9.37 -12.97 8.90
N GLN A 199 8.41 -12.21 9.41
CA GLN A 199 7.30 -11.67 8.64
C GLN A 199 6.94 -10.28 9.13
N VAL A 200 6.50 -9.40 8.22
CA VAL A 200 6.04 -8.05 8.53
C VAL A 200 4.79 -7.74 7.74
N VAL A 201 3.77 -7.21 8.41
CA VAL A 201 2.63 -6.55 7.77
C VAL A 201 2.63 -5.08 8.14
N VAL A 202 2.46 -4.23 7.12
CA VAL A 202 2.29 -2.78 7.32
C VAL A 202 0.80 -2.50 7.41
N PHE A 203 0.39 -1.77 8.43
CA PHE A 203 -0.99 -1.36 8.61
C PHE A 203 -1.40 -0.41 7.49
N PRO A 204 -2.72 -0.29 7.24
CA PRO A 204 -3.33 0.75 6.45
C PRO A 204 -2.64 2.12 6.46
N PHE A 205 -2.14 2.57 5.31
CA PHE A 205 -1.75 3.97 5.08
C PHE A 205 -0.48 4.45 5.81
N ARG A 206 0.02 5.60 5.36
CA ARG A 206 1.18 6.28 5.95
C ARG A 206 0.87 7.75 6.20
N PHE A 207 1.49 8.30 7.23
CA PHE A 207 1.24 9.68 7.66
C PHE A 207 2.53 10.48 7.69
N ARG A 208 2.47 11.78 7.40
CA ARG A 208 3.62 12.69 7.56
C ARG A 208 3.73 13.31 8.97
N SER A 209 2.94 12.80 9.91
CA SER A 209 2.89 13.28 11.29
C SER A 209 2.92 12.09 12.23
N LEU A 210 3.84 12.13 13.20
CA LEU A 210 3.96 11.11 14.25
C LEU A 210 2.66 10.97 15.05
N SER A 211 2.01 12.09 15.41
CA SER A 211 0.76 12.08 16.17
C SER A 211 -0.38 11.39 15.41
N LEU A 212 -0.43 11.53 14.09
CA LEU A 212 -1.45 10.89 13.26
C LEU A 212 -1.23 9.38 13.14
N VAL A 213 0.01 8.92 12.96
CA VAL A 213 0.31 7.47 12.91
C VAL A 213 0.12 6.82 14.28
N GLU A 214 0.41 7.52 15.39
CA GLU A 214 0.10 7.06 16.75
C GLU A 214 -1.41 6.97 16.98
N GLY A 215 -2.18 7.95 16.49
CA GLY A 215 -3.64 7.91 16.52
C GLY A 215 -4.23 6.79 15.66
N HIS A 216 -3.54 6.46 14.56
CA HIS A 216 -3.89 5.35 13.69
C HIS A 216 -3.63 4.01 14.36
N TRP A 217 -2.46 3.83 14.96
CA TRP A 217 -2.14 2.69 15.82
C TRP A 217 -3.18 2.52 16.93
N GLU A 218 -3.48 3.60 17.66
CA GLU A 218 -4.44 3.56 18.77
C GLU A 218 -5.79 3.03 18.31
N PHE A 219 -6.29 3.44 17.14
CA PHE A 219 -7.57 2.93 16.63
C PHE A 219 -7.62 1.39 16.59
N PHE A 220 -6.62 0.71 16.02
CA PHE A 220 -6.57 -0.76 15.98
C PHE A 220 -6.26 -1.37 17.35
N ARG A 221 -5.36 -0.75 18.12
CA ARG A 221 -5.01 -1.23 19.47
C ARG A 221 -6.20 -1.19 20.41
N ARG A 222 -6.99 -0.12 20.39
CA ARG A 222 -8.21 0.04 21.21
C ARG A 222 -9.30 -0.94 20.78
N TYR A 223 -9.44 -1.14 19.47
CA TYR A 223 -10.30 -2.17 18.91
C TYR A 223 -9.94 -3.56 19.49
N MET A 224 -8.69 -3.99 19.35
CA MET A 224 -8.24 -5.28 19.89
C MET A 224 -8.31 -5.37 21.42
N ALA A 225 -8.06 -4.27 22.13
CA ALA A 225 -8.13 -4.22 23.60
C ALA A 225 -9.56 -4.21 24.17
N GLY A 226 -10.59 -4.22 23.32
CA GLY A 226 -11.95 -4.36 23.78
C GLY A 226 -12.71 -3.06 23.99
N GLU A 227 -12.29 -1.94 23.39
CA GLU A 227 -13.01 -0.67 23.52
C GLU A 227 -14.44 -0.78 22.93
N ASP A 228 -15.35 0.01 23.48
CA ASP A 228 -16.72 0.14 23.02
C ASP A 228 -16.77 0.48 21.52
N ILE A 229 -17.44 -0.38 20.75
CA ILE A 229 -17.46 -0.32 19.30
C ILE A 229 -18.12 0.96 18.78
N GLU A 230 -19.11 1.49 19.50
CA GLU A 230 -19.81 2.70 19.07
C GLU A 230 -18.89 3.92 19.21
N LYS A 231 -18.01 3.95 20.22
CA LYS A 231 -16.97 4.99 20.33
C LYS A 231 -15.99 4.92 19.17
N LEU A 232 -15.61 3.72 18.74
CA LEU A 232 -14.70 3.54 17.60
C LEU A 232 -15.38 3.95 16.28
N LYS A 233 -16.61 3.48 16.03
CA LYS A 233 -17.39 3.80 14.83
C LYS A 233 -17.64 5.30 14.67
N ASN A 234 -17.85 6.03 15.77
CA ASN A 234 -18.02 7.49 15.74
C ASN A 234 -16.80 8.25 15.16
N ASN A 235 -15.63 7.62 15.09
CA ASN A 235 -14.44 8.21 14.46
C ASN A 235 -14.30 7.85 12.97
N ILE A 236 -15.14 6.94 12.45
CA ILE A 236 -15.10 6.43 11.08
C ILE A 236 -16.13 7.21 10.23
N HIS A 237 -15.63 8.05 9.34
CA HIS A 237 -16.47 8.86 8.44
C HIS A 237 -17.02 8.07 7.26
N TYR A 238 -16.19 7.19 6.70
CA TYR A 238 -16.51 6.43 5.49
C TYR A 238 -16.00 5.01 5.60
N TYR A 239 -16.80 4.07 5.10
CA TYR A 239 -16.37 2.69 4.88
C TYR A 239 -16.03 2.50 3.41
N ALA A 240 -14.87 1.92 3.14
CA ALA A 240 -14.56 1.38 1.82
C ALA A 240 -15.58 0.27 1.48
N PRO A 241 -15.92 0.10 0.19
CA PRO A 241 -16.84 -0.95 -0.22
C PRO A 241 -16.33 -2.32 0.20
N ASN A 242 -17.16 -3.07 0.91
CA ASN A 242 -16.83 -4.44 1.28
C ASN A 242 -16.76 -5.32 0.02
N VAL A 243 -15.57 -5.88 -0.19
CA VAL A 243 -15.21 -6.74 -1.32
C VAL A 243 -14.56 -8.04 -0.85
N ILE A 244 -14.64 -8.36 0.44
CA ILE A 244 -13.88 -9.46 1.04
C ILE A 244 -14.08 -10.80 0.28
N TYR A 245 -15.33 -11.10 -0.09
CA TYR A 245 -15.73 -12.31 -0.85
C TYR A 245 -16.12 -12.04 -2.31
N SER A 246 -15.88 -10.84 -2.85
CA SER A 246 -16.36 -10.50 -4.20
C SER A 246 -15.43 -9.56 -4.94
N LYS A 247 -15.42 -9.67 -6.27
CA LYS A 247 -14.78 -8.65 -7.10
C LYS A 247 -15.55 -7.35 -7.00
N GLU A 248 -14.86 -6.23 -6.86
CA GLU A 248 -15.51 -4.92 -6.98
C GLU A 248 -16.21 -4.77 -8.35
N ILE A 249 -17.35 -4.09 -8.34
CA ILE A 249 -18.05 -3.64 -9.56
C ILE A 249 -17.64 -2.20 -9.88
N ALA A 250 -18.01 -1.70 -11.06
CA ALA A 250 -17.60 -0.37 -11.53
C ALA A 250 -17.90 0.75 -10.52
N SER A 251 -19.09 0.79 -9.93
CA SER A 251 -19.45 1.79 -8.92
C SER A 251 -18.56 1.70 -7.66
N LYS A 252 -18.27 0.49 -7.17
CA LYS A 252 -17.36 0.27 -6.04
C LYS A 252 -15.93 0.69 -6.38
N THR A 253 -15.43 0.36 -7.57
CA THR A 253 -14.11 0.80 -8.06
C THR A 253 -14.01 2.32 -8.08
N TRP A 254 -15.02 2.99 -8.65
CA TRP A 254 -15.04 4.46 -8.73
C TRP A 254 -15.08 5.11 -7.34
N PHE A 255 -15.95 4.61 -6.46
CA PHE A 255 -16.05 5.10 -5.10
C PHE A 255 -14.73 4.93 -4.33
N LYS A 256 -14.06 3.78 -4.45
CA LYS A 256 -12.74 3.57 -3.85
C LYS A 256 -11.70 4.55 -4.36
N LEU A 257 -11.62 4.78 -5.68
CA LEU A 257 -10.66 5.74 -6.23
C LEU A 257 -10.92 7.16 -5.73
N LYS A 258 -12.19 7.58 -5.73
CA LYS A 258 -12.56 8.90 -5.21
C LYS A 258 -12.17 9.02 -3.73
N LEU A 259 -12.47 8.02 -2.92
CA LEU A 259 -12.26 8.05 -1.48
C LEU A 259 -10.78 7.89 -1.07
N LEU A 260 -10.09 6.88 -1.60
CA LEU A 260 -8.73 6.52 -1.15
C LEU A 260 -7.67 7.43 -1.77
N ARG A 261 -7.84 7.83 -3.03
CA ARG A 261 -6.79 8.52 -3.79
C ARG A 261 -7.05 10.01 -3.98
N PHE A 262 -8.31 10.38 -4.21
CA PHE A 262 -8.66 11.76 -4.55
C PHE A 262 -9.35 12.51 -3.42
N SER A 263 -9.47 11.90 -2.24
CA SER A 263 -9.98 12.59 -1.06
C SER A 263 -8.89 12.69 -0.02
N GLU A 264 -8.78 13.86 0.59
CA GLU A 264 -7.87 14.13 1.69
C GLU A 264 -8.71 14.39 2.94
N ARG A 265 -8.32 13.77 4.06
CA ARG A 265 -8.88 14.10 5.37
C ARG A 265 -8.09 15.24 5.96
N ASP A 266 -8.76 16.35 6.22
CA ASP A 266 -8.24 17.40 7.07
C ASP A 266 -8.39 16.96 8.53
N TYR A 267 -7.30 16.46 9.12
CA TYR A 267 -7.34 15.91 10.47
C TYR A 267 -7.63 16.96 11.57
N SER A 268 -7.50 18.25 11.24
CA SER A 268 -7.79 19.36 12.16
C SER A 268 -9.29 19.68 12.22
N THR A 269 -9.95 19.78 11.07
CA THR A 269 -11.39 20.07 10.96
C THR A 269 -12.25 18.81 10.88
N ASP A 270 -11.61 17.65 10.74
CA ASP A 270 -12.21 16.35 10.50
C ASP A 270 -13.06 16.24 9.23
N GLN A 271 -12.86 17.17 8.28
CA GLN A 271 -13.56 17.20 7.02
C GLN A 271 -12.81 16.42 5.94
N VAL A 272 -13.55 15.77 5.05
CA VAL A 272 -12.99 15.14 3.85
C VAL A 272 -13.17 16.09 2.68
N LYS A 273 -12.06 16.47 2.05
CA LYS A 273 -12.01 17.46 0.98
C LYS A 273 -11.42 16.82 -0.29
N LEU A 274 -11.84 17.32 -1.44
CA LEU A 274 -11.16 17.03 -2.70
C LEU A 274 -10.01 18.04 -2.87
N PRO A 275 -8.87 17.65 -3.45
CA PRO A 275 -7.76 18.57 -3.71
C PRO A 275 -8.20 19.65 -4.71
N SER A 276 -7.56 20.83 -4.66
CA SER A 276 -7.84 21.93 -5.60
C SER A 276 -7.72 21.50 -7.06
N ASP A 277 -6.75 20.63 -7.34
CA ASP A 277 -6.40 20.18 -8.68
C ASP A 277 -7.15 18.90 -9.07
N PHE A 278 -8.28 18.62 -8.40
CA PHE A 278 -9.05 17.39 -8.56
C PHE A 278 -9.39 17.11 -10.03
N ASN A 279 -9.88 18.10 -10.78
CA ASN A 279 -10.32 17.90 -12.16
C ASN A 279 -9.18 17.46 -13.09
N LEU A 280 -8.01 18.10 -12.99
CA LEU A 280 -6.85 17.75 -13.81
C LEU A 280 -6.30 16.37 -13.43
N ASN A 281 -6.17 16.10 -12.13
CA ASN A 281 -5.74 14.80 -11.63
C ASN A 281 -6.72 13.68 -11.98
N LEU A 282 -8.02 13.96 -11.99
CA LEU A 282 -9.06 13.02 -12.40
C LEU A 282 -8.91 12.65 -13.88
N LEU A 283 -8.65 13.62 -14.75
CA LEU A 283 -8.48 13.38 -16.18
C LEU A 283 -7.20 12.61 -16.49
N ILE A 284 -6.07 13.05 -15.92
CA ILE A 284 -4.75 12.45 -16.21
C ILE A 284 -4.59 11.09 -15.54
N PHE A 285 -5.03 10.96 -14.28
CA PHE A 285 -4.75 9.77 -13.48
C PHE A 285 -5.99 9.02 -13.05
N GLY A 286 -7.12 9.68 -12.79
CA GLY A 286 -8.31 9.05 -12.25
C GLY A 286 -9.04 8.15 -13.24
N ILE A 287 -9.40 8.66 -14.41
CA ILE A 287 -10.08 7.89 -15.46
C ILE A 287 -9.19 6.75 -15.98
N PRO A 288 -7.89 6.98 -16.29
CA PRO A 288 -7.01 5.88 -16.71
C PRO A 288 -6.82 4.83 -15.62
N GLN A 289 -6.56 5.22 -14.37
CA GLN A 289 -6.43 4.25 -13.28
C GLN A 289 -7.73 3.48 -13.06
N PHE A 290 -8.90 4.11 -13.20
CA PHE A 290 -10.18 3.41 -13.13
C PHE A 290 -10.26 2.28 -14.14
N LEU A 291 -10.00 2.56 -15.42
CA LEU A 291 -10.06 1.55 -16.49
C LEU A 291 -9.06 0.41 -16.26
N ILE A 292 -7.81 0.75 -15.90
CA ILE A 292 -6.77 -0.24 -15.63
C ILE A 292 -7.08 -1.06 -14.38
N ARG A 293 -7.57 -0.44 -13.30
CA ARG A 293 -7.99 -1.17 -12.09
C ARG A 293 -9.13 -2.15 -12.40
N ARG A 294 -10.09 -1.79 -13.25
CA ARG A 294 -11.14 -2.72 -13.72
C ARG A 294 -10.53 -3.93 -14.42
N LEU A 295 -9.49 -3.74 -15.25
CA LEU A 295 -8.76 -4.83 -15.89
C LEU A 295 -8.05 -5.72 -14.86
N CYS A 296 -7.33 -5.11 -13.92
CA CYS A 296 -6.63 -5.83 -12.83
C CYS A 296 -7.60 -6.67 -11.98
N VAL A 297 -8.76 -6.12 -11.61
CA VAL A 297 -9.78 -6.84 -10.84
C VAL A 297 -10.39 -7.98 -11.65
N ARG A 298 -10.67 -7.77 -12.94
CA ARG A 298 -11.23 -8.82 -13.81
C ARG A 298 -10.27 -10.00 -13.97
N THR A 299 -9.00 -9.73 -14.16
CA THR A 299 -7.95 -10.76 -14.40
C THR A 299 -7.46 -11.43 -13.11
N SER A 300 -7.62 -10.79 -11.96
CA SER A 300 -7.19 -11.33 -10.65
C SER A 300 -8.18 -12.30 -10.01
N LYS A 301 -7.72 -13.07 -9.03
CA LYS A 301 -8.53 -13.96 -8.18
C LYS A 301 -8.96 -13.25 -6.90
N THR A 302 -10.07 -13.67 -6.32
CA THR A 302 -10.49 -13.21 -4.99
C THR A 302 -9.79 -14.07 -3.92
N PRO A 303 -9.17 -13.49 -2.89
CA PRO A 303 -8.56 -14.28 -1.81
C PRO A 303 -9.66 -15.06 -1.08
N GLN A 304 -9.40 -16.34 -0.81
CA GLN A 304 -10.33 -17.20 -0.07
C GLN A 304 -10.16 -16.93 1.42
N VAL A 305 -11.14 -16.26 2.03
CA VAL A 305 -11.09 -15.94 3.45
C VAL A 305 -11.80 -17.06 4.23
N PRO A 306 -11.13 -17.71 5.19
CA PRO A 306 -11.77 -18.65 6.11
C PRO A 306 -12.94 -18.00 6.86
N ARG A 307 -14.07 -18.69 6.92
CA ARG A 307 -15.32 -18.12 7.47
C ARG A 307 -15.24 -17.94 8.98
N GLU A 308 -14.51 -18.82 9.66
CA GLU A 308 -14.25 -18.78 11.09
C GLU A 308 -13.59 -17.48 11.58
N TRP A 309 -12.92 -16.73 10.71
CA TRP A 309 -12.33 -15.44 11.08
C TRP A 309 -13.32 -14.26 11.02
N ILE A 310 -14.49 -14.47 10.43
CA ILE A 310 -15.51 -13.45 10.14
C ILE A 310 -16.88 -13.88 10.70
N ASN A 311 -16.92 -14.86 11.61
CA ASN A 311 -18.13 -15.45 12.18
C ASN A 311 -18.41 -15.05 13.62
#